data_AF-A0A7W5DR21-F1
#
_entry.id   AF-A0A7W5DR21-F1
#
_cell.length_a   1.000
_cell.length_b   1.000
_cell.length_c   1.000
_cell.angle_alpha   90.00
_cell.angle_beta   90.00
_cell.angle_gamma   90.00
#
_symmetry.space_group_name_H-M   'P 1'
#
loop_
_entity.id
_entity.type
_entity.pdbx_description
1 polymer ?
#
loop_
_entity_poly.entity_id
_entity_poly.type
_entity_poly.pdbx_seq_one_letter_code
_entity_poly.pdbx_strand_id
1 'polypeptide(L)'
;MKKLVLLFLLSNILLRLSAQELNCHVQINASMIQGTNTRAFSTLEKALNDWMNSRQWTNLDYSPVEKIDCNFIFTVKAYSNNYFTTELQVQSRRPVFNSSYETSLFNFQDKNVNFNYVEGQSMEINENQVDNNLLAVMMFYGYIILGEDADSFALKGGTSFFQRANSIVNSMQSSTESGWKAFESDQNRYALINGILDPKLASIRTLNYEYNRLGLDMMADNPDNGRATIAQALTLLKQANNNAPSNIVISIFLNSKIDEIADIFTQGTTSERNGVYSVLMQVAPALANRFDKIQNNN
;
A
#
# COMPACT_ATOMS: atom_id res chain seq x y z
N MET A 1 14.89 44.25 26.69
CA MET A 1 14.48 42.98 27.33
C MET A 1 13.13 42.46 26.83
N LYS A 2 12.05 43.25 26.83
CA LYS A 2 10.73 42.80 26.31
C LYS A 2 10.75 42.33 24.84
N LYS A 3 11.55 42.97 23.96
CA LYS A 3 11.74 42.56 22.55
C LYS A 3 12.51 41.25 22.38
N LEU A 4 13.44 40.93 23.29
CA LEU A 4 14.19 39.65 23.28
C LEU A 4 13.34 38.49 23.81
N VAL A 5 12.47 38.75 24.78
CA VAL A 5 11.48 37.77 25.25
C VAL A 5 10.45 37.47 24.17
N LEU A 6 10.00 38.48 23.41
CA LEU A 6 9.11 38.28 22.26
C LEU A 6 9.76 37.45 21.14
N LEU A 7 11.05 37.69 20.86
CA LEU A 7 11.82 36.91 19.87
C LEU A 7 12.00 35.44 20.30
N PHE A 8 12.23 35.20 21.59
CA PHE A 8 12.33 33.85 22.16
C PHE A 8 10.97 33.12 22.23
N LEU A 9 9.88 33.86 22.42
CA LEU A 9 8.52 33.31 22.33
C LEU A 9 8.12 33.00 20.88
N LEU A 10 8.54 33.80 19.90
CA LEU A 10 8.31 33.54 18.47
C LEU A 10 9.17 32.39 17.92
N SER A 11 10.38 32.16 18.45
CA SER A 11 11.20 31.01 18.05
C SER A 11 10.67 29.67 18.56
N ASN A 12 9.86 29.66 19.62
CA ASN A 12 9.17 28.47 20.13
C ASN A 12 7.81 28.22 19.44
N ILE A 13 7.39 29.04 18.49
CA ILE A 13 6.21 28.77 17.63
C ILE A 13 6.60 27.99 16.37
N LEU A 14 7.90 27.85 16.09
CA LEU A 14 8.43 26.87 15.12
C LEU A 14 8.51 25.45 15.71
N LEU A 15 7.63 25.14 16.68
CA LEU A 15 7.36 23.74 17.04
C LEU A 15 6.84 23.08 15.77
N ARG A 16 7.74 22.29 15.16
CA ARG A 16 7.44 21.41 14.04
C ARG A 16 6.13 20.69 14.35
N LEU A 17 5.07 21.09 13.67
CA LEU A 17 3.87 20.30 13.62
C LEU A 17 4.30 19.02 12.90
N SER A 18 4.50 17.95 13.65
CA SER A 18 4.70 16.62 13.09
C SER A 18 3.42 16.25 12.34
N ALA A 19 3.40 16.61 11.07
CA ALA A 19 2.43 16.11 10.16
C ALA A 19 2.65 14.61 9.99
N GLN A 20 1.66 13.85 10.39
CA GLN A 20 1.66 12.40 10.25
C GLN A 20 1.31 12.10 8.79
N GLU A 21 2.15 11.35 8.09
CA GLU A 21 1.99 11.07 6.66
C GLU A 21 0.85 10.08 6.40
N LEU A 22 0.57 9.22 7.38
CA LEU A 22 -0.44 8.18 7.29
C LEU A 22 -1.67 8.53 8.14
N ASN A 23 -2.83 8.15 7.63
CA ASN A 23 -4.09 8.05 8.37
C ASN A 23 -4.54 6.58 8.32
N CYS A 24 -3.92 5.76 9.16
CA CYS A 24 -4.16 4.32 9.17
C CYS A 24 -5.23 3.92 10.18
N HIS A 25 -6.17 3.12 9.72
CA HIS A 25 -7.07 2.36 10.56
C HIS A 25 -6.56 0.93 10.70
N VAL A 26 -6.38 0.46 11.94
CA VAL A 26 -6.03 -0.93 12.22
C VAL A 26 -7.22 -1.60 12.90
N GLN A 27 -7.59 -2.79 12.43
CA GLN A 27 -8.69 -3.59 12.96
C GLN A 27 -8.22 -5.02 13.26
N ILE A 28 -8.59 -5.55 14.43
CA ILE A 28 -8.34 -6.93 14.83
C ILE A 28 -9.65 -7.72 14.78
N ASN A 29 -9.86 -8.48 13.72
CA ASN A 29 -10.97 -9.41 13.61
C ASN A 29 -10.63 -10.75 14.26
N ALA A 30 -11.17 -10.98 15.46
CA ALA A 30 -11.04 -12.23 16.21
C ALA A 30 -12.38 -12.98 16.37
N SER A 31 -13.36 -12.76 15.47
CA SER A 31 -14.71 -13.33 15.61
C SER A 31 -14.76 -14.86 15.63
N MET A 32 -13.72 -15.52 15.10
CA MET A 32 -13.60 -16.99 15.07
C MET A 32 -12.90 -17.57 16.30
N ILE A 33 -12.32 -16.74 17.17
CA ILE A 33 -11.58 -17.19 18.34
C ILE A 33 -12.53 -17.43 19.50
N GLN A 34 -12.50 -18.65 20.03
CA GLN A 34 -13.24 -19.03 21.24
C GLN A 34 -12.40 -18.74 22.49
N GLY A 35 -12.95 -18.03 23.47
CA GLY A 35 -12.26 -17.75 24.73
C GLY A 35 -12.69 -16.43 25.37
N THR A 36 -12.27 -16.21 26.62
CA THR A 36 -12.65 -15.04 27.43
C THR A 36 -11.69 -13.86 27.33
N ASN A 37 -10.44 -14.05 26.88
CA ASN A 37 -9.49 -12.95 26.76
C ASN A 37 -9.65 -12.19 25.43
N THR A 38 -10.69 -11.38 25.34
CA THR A 38 -10.87 -10.40 24.25
C THR A 38 -10.09 -9.11 24.47
N ARG A 39 -9.57 -8.90 25.69
CA ARG A 39 -8.89 -7.66 26.06
C ARG A 39 -7.61 -7.47 25.26
N ALA A 40 -6.79 -8.51 25.15
CA ALA A 40 -5.56 -8.52 24.33
C ALA A 40 -5.78 -7.99 22.91
N PHE A 41 -6.90 -8.34 22.28
CA PHE A 41 -7.23 -7.91 20.92
C PHE A 41 -7.54 -6.42 20.84
N SER A 42 -8.38 -5.92 21.74
CA SER A 42 -8.72 -4.49 21.81
C SER A 42 -7.51 -3.61 22.17
N THR A 43 -6.62 -4.09 23.05
CA THR A 43 -5.40 -3.37 23.41
C THR A 43 -4.38 -3.36 22.29
N LEU A 44 -4.24 -4.48 21.56
CA LEU A 44 -3.39 -4.57 20.38
C LEU A 44 -3.89 -3.62 19.28
N GLU A 45 -5.19 -3.63 19.01
CA GLU A 45 -5.83 -2.75 18.02
C GLU A 45 -5.53 -1.28 18.33
N LYS A 46 -5.77 -0.86 19.58
CA LYS A 46 -5.48 0.51 20.01
C LYS A 46 -3.99 0.83 19.89
N ALA A 47 -3.11 -0.07 20.35
CA ALA A 47 -1.68 0.14 20.31
C ALA A 47 -1.14 0.30 18.88
N LEU A 48 -1.65 -0.49 17.92
CA LEU A 48 -1.26 -0.39 16.52
C LEU A 48 -1.82 0.87 15.84
N ASN A 49 -3.07 1.25 16.12
CA ASN A 49 -3.63 2.52 15.64
C ASN A 49 -2.80 3.71 16.14
N ASP A 50 -2.53 3.76 17.45
CA ASP A 50 -1.73 4.83 18.04
C ASP A 50 -0.33 4.85 17.41
N TRP A 51 0.33 3.69 17.31
CA TRP A 51 1.69 3.59 16.80
C TRP A 51 1.83 3.99 15.33
N MET A 52 0.94 3.51 14.45
CA MET A 52 0.99 3.82 13.01
C MET A 52 0.79 5.32 12.75
N ASN A 53 -0.10 5.94 13.52
CA ASN A 53 -0.47 7.34 13.33
C ASN A 53 0.40 8.30 14.15
N SER A 54 1.06 7.89 15.23
CA SER A 54 1.97 8.76 15.99
C SER A 54 3.41 8.77 15.47
N ARG A 55 3.77 7.75 14.68
CA ARG A 55 5.12 7.59 14.15
C ARG A 55 5.38 8.63 13.05
N GLN A 56 6.57 9.22 13.09
CA GLN A 56 7.11 10.00 12.00
C GLN A 56 7.77 9.07 10.98
N TRP A 57 7.24 9.02 9.75
CA TRP A 57 7.78 8.14 8.71
C TRP A 57 8.89 8.81 7.90
N THR A 58 8.78 10.13 7.74
CA THR A 58 9.64 10.97 6.92
C THR A 58 9.94 12.29 7.64
N ASN A 59 10.85 13.08 7.10
CA ASN A 59 11.09 14.45 7.59
C ASN A 59 10.24 15.50 6.86
N LEU A 60 9.25 15.07 6.08
CA LEU A 60 8.39 15.95 5.29
C LEU A 60 7.14 16.33 6.09
N ASP A 61 6.68 17.56 5.88
CA ASP A 61 5.45 18.05 6.49
C ASP A 61 4.27 17.81 5.52
N TYR A 62 3.29 17.01 5.92
CA TYR A 62 2.05 16.73 5.19
C TYR A 62 0.83 17.52 5.74
N SER A 63 0.02 18.09 4.87
CA SER A 63 -1.31 18.60 5.26
C SER A 63 -2.23 17.44 5.70
N PRO A 64 -3.22 17.67 6.59
CA PRO A 64 -4.25 16.66 6.88
C PRO A 64 -4.96 16.09 5.65
N VAL A 65 -5.07 16.88 4.57
CA VAL A 65 -5.67 16.46 3.28
C VAL A 65 -4.71 15.62 2.43
N GLU A 66 -3.41 15.72 2.69
CA GLU A 66 -2.37 14.96 2.00
C GLU A 66 -2.06 13.63 2.70
N LYS A 67 -2.70 13.35 3.85
CA LYS A 67 -2.51 12.10 4.56
C LYS A 67 -2.99 10.92 3.71
N ILE A 68 -2.20 9.86 3.72
CA ILE A 68 -2.53 8.65 2.98
C ILE A 68 -3.45 7.79 3.83
N ASP A 69 -4.67 7.56 3.32
CA ASP A 69 -5.63 6.68 3.96
C ASP A 69 -5.22 5.22 3.79
N CYS A 70 -5.07 4.52 4.91
CA CYS A 70 -4.64 3.12 4.94
C CYS A 70 -5.51 2.28 5.88
N ASN A 71 -5.67 1.00 5.55
CA ASN A 71 -6.41 0.06 6.37
C ASN A 71 -5.63 -1.26 6.54
N PHE A 72 -5.54 -1.72 7.78
CA PHE A 72 -4.87 -2.96 8.19
C PHE A 72 -5.86 -3.83 8.94
N ILE A 73 -6.36 -4.88 8.31
CA ILE A 73 -7.31 -5.80 8.94
C ILE A 73 -6.59 -7.12 9.24
N PHE A 74 -6.31 -7.35 10.51
CA PHE A 74 -5.82 -8.64 10.99
C PHE A 74 -7.01 -9.58 11.19
N THR A 75 -6.95 -10.76 10.60
CA THR A 75 -7.88 -11.85 10.86
C THR A 75 -7.18 -12.91 11.71
N VAL A 76 -7.56 -13.02 12.98
CA VAL A 76 -6.95 -13.96 13.93
C VAL A 76 -7.49 -15.36 13.64
N LYS A 77 -6.59 -16.27 13.28
CA LYS A 77 -6.90 -17.69 13.00
C LYS A 77 -6.69 -18.56 14.23
N ALA A 78 -5.68 -18.26 15.03
CA ALA A 78 -5.42 -18.90 16.30
C ALA A 78 -4.76 -17.93 17.27
N TYR A 79 -4.99 -18.15 18.57
CA TYR A 79 -4.37 -17.39 19.65
C TYR A 79 -4.08 -18.32 20.82
N SER A 80 -2.83 -18.39 21.24
CA SER A 80 -2.40 -19.20 22.39
C SER A 80 -1.12 -18.64 23.01
N ASN A 81 -1.06 -18.54 24.33
CA ASN A 81 0.13 -18.07 25.07
C ASN A 81 0.74 -16.77 24.51
N ASN A 82 -0.09 -15.75 24.26
CA ASN A 82 0.31 -14.46 23.68
C ASN A 82 0.83 -14.52 22.23
N TYR A 83 0.81 -15.70 21.60
CA TYR A 83 1.16 -15.89 20.20
C TYR A 83 -0.08 -15.80 19.31
N PHE A 84 0.00 -14.96 18.31
CA PHE A 84 -1.04 -14.69 17.33
C PHE A 84 -0.68 -15.37 16.01
N THR A 85 -1.60 -16.16 15.47
CA THR A 85 -1.54 -16.64 14.09
C THR A 85 -2.59 -15.91 13.28
N THR A 86 -2.17 -15.09 12.32
CA THR A 86 -3.07 -14.18 11.61
C THR A 86 -2.81 -14.12 10.11
N GLU A 87 -3.85 -13.72 9.39
CA GLU A 87 -3.73 -13.16 8.06
C GLU A 87 -3.92 -11.64 8.16
N LEU A 88 -3.23 -10.88 7.33
CA LEU A 88 -3.32 -9.42 7.29
C LEU A 88 -3.76 -8.96 5.91
N GLN A 89 -4.86 -8.21 5.85
CA GLN A 89 -5.27 -7.46 4.67
C GLN A 89 -4.76 -6.03 4.80
N VAL A 90 -3.99 -5.56 3.81
CA VAL A 90 -3.45 -4.20 3.75
C VAL A 90 -4.04 -3.49 2.55
N GLN A 91 -4.54 -2.28 2.77
CA GLN A 91 -5.11 -1.43 1.74
C GLN A 91 -4.65 0.01 1.89
N SER A 92 -4.48 0.72 0.78
CA SER A 92 -4.33 2.17 0.77
C SER A 92 -5.04 2.80 -0.43
N ARG A 93 -5.44 4.05 -0.25
CA ARG A 93 -6.11 4.85 -1.27
C ARG A 93 -5.61 6.28 -1.25
N ARG A 94 -5.82 6.97 -2.36
CA ARG A 94 -5.59 8.42 -2.48
C ARG A 94 -6.77 9.10 -3.13
N PRO A 95 -7.02 10.39 -2.83
CA PRO A 95 -7.93 11.19 -3.63
C PRO A 95 -7.38 11.40 -5.05
N VAL A 96 -8.28 11.43 -6.03
CA VAL A 96 -7.97 11.91 -7.38
C VAL A 96 -8.05 13.43 -7.40
N PHE A 97 -7.08 14.07 -8.05
CA PHE A 97 -6.96 15.53 -8.06
C PHE A 97 -8.25 16.20 -8.55
N ASN A 98 -8.68 17.25 -7.84
CA ASN A 98 -9.87 18.04 -8.17
C ASN A 98 -11.18 17.22 -8.29
N SER A 99 -11.26 16.10 -7.56
CA SER A 99 -12.42 15.20 -7.57
C SER A 99 -12.78 14.72 -6.16
N SER A 100 -14.03 14.29 -5.96
CA SER A 100 -14.45 13.56 -4.76
C SER A 100 -14.18 12.05 -4.87
N TYR A 101 -13.59 11.60 -5.97
CA TYR A 101 -13.29 10.20 -6.23
C TYR A 101 -11.97 9.80 -5.56
N GLU A 102 -11.98 8.65 -4.90
CA GLU A 102 -10.80 8.04 -4.31
C GLU A 102 -10.42 6.78 -5.10
N THR A 103 -9.12 6.61 -5.33
CA THR A 103 -8.60 5.47 -6.07
C THR A 103 -7.73 4.60 -5.17
N SER A 104 -7.88 3.28 -5.30
CA SER A 104 -7.05 2.30 -4.58
C SER A 104 -5.63 2.29 -5.18
N LEU A 105 -4.63 2.38 -4.31
CA LEU A 105 -3.22 2.28 -4.70
C LEU A 105 -2.63 0.91 -4.40
N PHE A 106 -3.03 0.33 -3.28
CA PHE A 106 -2.49 -0.94 -2.81
C PHE A 106 -3.60 -1.79 -2.19
N ASN A 107 -3.63 -3.08 -2.53
CA ASN A 107 -4.54 -4.06 -1.97
C ASN A 107 -3.87 -5.43 -1.95
N PHE A 108 -3.43 -5.87 -0.77
CA PHE A 108 -2.67 -7.10 -0.61
C PHE A 108 -3.05 -7.88 0.63
N GLN A 109 -3.24 -9.19 0.48
CA GLN A 109 -3.45 -10.12 1.58
C GLN A 109 -2.16 -10.87 1.88
N ASP A 110 -1.57 -10.58 3.04
CA ASP A 110 -0.50 -11.37 3.61
C ASP A 110 -1.08 -12.51 4.44
N LYS A 111 -0.86 -13.74 3.98
CA LYS A 111 -1.41 -14.94 4.63
C LYS A 111 -0.61 -15.38 5.86
N ASN A 112 0.59 -14.83 6.06
CA ASN A 112 1.55 -15.33 7.04
C ASN A 112 2.06 -14.18 7.91
N VAL A 113 1.23 -13.74 8.85
CA VAL A 113 1.58 -12.72 9.84
C VAL A 113 1.37 -13.29 11.23
N ASN A 114 2.44 -13.83 11.80
CA ASN A 114 2.41 -14.40 13.15
C ASN A 114 3.34 -13.63 14.06
N PHE A 115 2.94 -13.43 15.32
CA PHE A 115 3.72 -12.60 16.24
C PHE A 115 3.34 -12.84 17.69
N ASN A 116 4.24 -12.43 18.60
CA ASN A 116 3.93 -12.36 20.02
C ASN A 116 3.45 -10.95 20.38
N TYR A 117 2.40 -10.85 21.19
CA TYR A 117 1.95 -9.60 21.80
C TYR A 117 1.49 -9.82 23.23
N VAL A 118 2.08 -9.07 24.16
CA VAL A 118 1.66 -9.04 25.56
C VAL A 118 0.92 -7.73 25.83
N GLU A 119 -0.20 -7.82 26.55
CA GLU A 119 -0.98 -6.65 26.96
C GLU A 119 -0.10 -5.62 27.68
N GLY A 120 -0.17 -4.36 27.23
CA GLY A 120 0.60 -3.27 27.82
C GLY A 120 2.08 -3.21 27.44
N GLN A 121 2.56 -4.07 26.53
CA GLN A 121 3.93 -3.95 26.03
C GLN A 121 4.13 -2.62 25.29
N SER A 122 5.29 -1.98 25.49
CA SER A 122 5.66 -0.78 24.72
C SER A 122 5.91 -1.17 23.26
N MET A 123 5.40 -0.35 22.34
CA MET A 123 5.57 -0.54 20.89
C MET A 123 6.79 0.27 20.42
N GLU A 124 7.94 -0.01 21.01
CA GLU A 124 9.21 0.63 20.65
C GLU A 124 9.99 -0.25 19.67
N ILE A 125 10.57 0.37 18.65
CA ILE A 125 11.41 -0.33 17.68
C ILE A 125 12.76 0.37 17.58
N ASN A 126 13.82 -0.41 17.65
CA ASN A 126 15.15 0.06 17.32
C ASN A 126 15.30 0.01 15.80
N GLU A 127 15.38 1.16 15.14
CA GLU A 127 15.51 1.20 13.67
C GLU A 127 16.80 0.54 13.17
N ASN A 128 17.82 0.42 14.01
CA ASN A 128 19.07 -0.26 13.67
C ASN A 128 18.96 -1.79 13.78
N GLN A 129 17.99 -2.30 14.56
CA GLN A 129 17.80 -3.72 14.83
C GLN A 129 16.30 -4.00 15.03
N VAL A 130 15.66 -4.41 13.95
CA VAL A 130 14.26 -4.85 13.98
C VAL A 130 14.22 -6.32 14.36
N ASP A 131 13.76 -6.63 15.58
CA ASP A 131 13.65 -8.00 16.12
C ASP A 131 12.20 -8.39 16.44
N ASN A 132 11.29 -7.42 16.55
CA ASN A 132 9.87 -7.63 16.75
C ASN A 132 9.13 -7.80 15.40
N ASN A 133 8.60 -9.01 15.15
CA ASN A 133 7.96 -9.31 13.88
C ASN A 133 6.70 -8.47 13.59
N LEU A 134 5.88 -8.19 14.61
CA LEU A 134 4.68 -7.37 14.46
C LEU A 134 5.07 -5.97 13.95
N LEU A 135 6.00 -5.31 14.63
CA LEU A 135 6.44 -3.97 14.24
C LEU A 135 7.19 -3.99 12.89
N ALA A 136 7.96 -5.05 12.60
CA ALA A 136 8.60 -5.23 11.29
C ALA A 136 7.58 -5.27 10.15
N VAL A 137 6.48 -6.04 10.31
CA VAL A 137 5.39 -6.12 9.35
C VAL A 137 4.73 -4.76 9.15
N MET A 138 4.42 -4.05 10.24
CA MET A 138 3.80 -2.73 10.16
C MET A 138 4.72 -1.70 9.48
N MET A 139 6.01 -1.68 9.81
CA MET A 139 7.00 -0.81 9.14
C MET A 139 7.12 -1.15 7.65
N PHE A 140 7.20 -2.43 7.31
CA PHE A 140 7.33 -2.88 5.93
C PHE A 140 6.16 -2.34 5.09
N TYR A 141 4.93 -2.59 5.52
CA TYR A 141 3.74 -2.16 4.79
C TYR A 141 3.54 -0.64 4.81
N GLY A 142 3.89 0.05 5.90
CA GLY A 142 3.91 1.51 5.90
C GLY A 142 4.81 2.09 4.82
N TYR A 143 6.03 1.54 4.66
CA TYR A 143 6.93 1.96 3.58
C TYR A 143 6.49 1.53 2.18
N ILE A 144 5.81 0.40 2.03
CA ILE A 144 5.18 0.03 0.75
C ILE A 144 4.12 1.08 0.38
N ILE A 145 3.22 1.41 1.30
CA ILE A 145 2.15 2.40 1.08
C ILE A 145 2.72 3.76 0.70
N LEU A 146 3.72 4.25 1.44
CA LEU A 146 4.41 5.51 1.14
C LEU A 146 5.09 5.48 -0.24
N GLY A 147 5.66 4.34 -0.61
CA GLY A 147 6.31 4.14 -1.91
C GLY A 147 5.31 4.19 -3.06
N GLU A 148 4.19 3.46 -2.96
CA GLU A 148 3.13 3.43 -3.97
C GLU A 148 2.47 4.81 -4.11
N ASP A 149 2.26 5.51 -3.00
CA ASP A 149 1.73 6.88 -3.01
C ASP A 149 2.68 7.85 -3.72
N ALA A 150 3.96 7.86 -3.35
CA ALA A 150 4.94 8.74 -3.98
C ALA A 150 5.13 8.44 -5.48
N ASP A 151 5.09 7.17 -5.90
CA ASP A 151 5.10 6.80 -7.32
C ASP A 151 3.86 7.27 -8.07
N SER A 152 2.70 7.35 -7.40
CA SER A 152 1.47 7.84 -8.01
C SER A 152 1.49 9.35 -8.29
N PHE A 153 2.40 10.12 -7.68
CA PHE A 153 2.56 11.56 -7.88
C PHE A 153 3.81 11.95 -8.68
N ALA A 154 4.86 11.14 -8.64
CA ALA A 154 6.11 11.39 -9.33
C ALA A 154 6.74 10.10 -9.86
N LEU A 155 7.26 10.14 -11.08
CA LEU A 155 7.91 8.97 -11.69
C LEU A 155 9.04 8.45 -10.80
N LYS A 156 8.85 7.25 -10.24
CA LYS A 156 9.77 6.58 -9.31
C LYS A 156 10.02 7.35 -7.99
N GLY A 157 9.10 8.22 -7.58
CA GLY A 157 9.18 8.99 -6.33
C GLY A 157 9.33 8.15 -5.07
N GLY A 158 8.77 6.93 -5.06
CA GLY A 158 8.78 6.01 -3.92
C GLY A 158 10.07 5.25 -3.65
N THR A 159 11.13 5.49 -4.44
CA THR A 159 12.35 4.66 -4.42
C THR A 159 12.99 4.58 -3.04
N SER A 160 13.05 5.70 -2.30
CA SER A 160 13.63 5.73 -0.96
C SER A 160 12.81 4.91 0.04
N PHE A 161 11.48 4.91 -0.07
CA PHE A 161 10.60 4.11 0.80
C PHE A 161 10.74 2.62 0.51
N PHE A 162 10.76 2.23 -0.76
CA PHE A 162 11.01 0.84 -1.14
C PHE A 162 12.40 0.35 -0.68
N GLN A 163 13.43 1.19 -0.72
CA GLN A 163 14.73 0.83 -0.14
C GLN A 163 14.66 0.59 1.37
N ARG A 164 13.88 1.39 2.12
CA ARG A 164 13.65 1.14 3.55
C ARG A 164 12.89 -0.16 3.80
N ALA A 165 11.86 -0.44 3.01
CA ALA A 165 11.13 -1.72 3.06
C ALA A 165 12.08 -2.91 2.80
N ASN A 166 12.98 -2.77 1.82
CA ASN A 166 13.99 -3.79 1.51
C ASN A 166 14.99 -3.99 2.66
N SER A 167 15.42 -2.91 3.32
CA SER A 167 16.28 -3.01 4.51
C SER A 167 15.60 -3.78 5.66
N ILE A 168 14.29 -3.62 5.86
CA ILE A 168 13.54 -4.41 6.85
C ILE A 168 13.57 -5.89 6.48
N VAL A 169 13.26 -6.24 5.23
CA VAL A 169 13.34 -7.63 4.74
C VAL A 169 14.74 -8.21 4.98
N ASN A 170 15.79 -7.45 4.70
CA ASN A 170 17.17 -7.88 4.94
C ASN A 170 17.48 -8.10 6.43
N SER A 171 16.97 -7.24 7.32
CA SER A 171 17.14 -7.39 8.77
C SER A 171 16.41 -8.62 9.33
N MET A 172 15.31 -9.03 8.70
CA MET A 172 14.47 -10.14 9.13
C MET A 172 14.87 -11.50 8.53
N GLN A 173 15.98 -11.59 7.78
CA GLN A 173 16.40 -12.85 7.13
C GLN A 173 16.71 -13.97 8.12
N SER A 174 17.19 -13.64 9.32
CA SER A 174 17.46 -14.61 10.41
C SER A 174 16.23 -14.93 11.25
N SER A 175 15.11 -14.25 11.03
CA SER A 175 13.87 -14.49 11.76
C SER A 175 13.36 -15.91 11.54
N THR A 176 12.77 -16.49 12.58
CA THR A 176 12.03 -17.75 12.48
C THR A 176 10.61 -17.55 11.93
N GLU A 177 10.12 -16.31 11.91
CA GLU A 177 8.82 -15.98 11.35
C GLU A 177 8.85 -16.01 9.82
N SER A 178 7.76 -16.48 9.22
CA SER A 178 7.63 -16.63 7.77
C SER A 178 7.24 -15.33 7.08
N GLY A 179 7.49 -15.26 5.78
CA GLY A 179 7.16 -14.16 4.87
C GLY A 179 8.34 -13.27 4.50
N TRP A 180 9.52 -13.49 5.10
CA TRP A 180 10.71 -12.67 4.92
C TRP A 180 11.74 -13.27 3.98
N LYS A 181 11.63 -14.55 3.60
CA LYS A 181 12.66 -15.24 2.81
C LYS A 181 12.17 -15.57 1.40
N ALA A 182 13.12 -15.68 0.47
CA ALA A 182 12.84 -15.98 -0.94
C ALA A 182 12.15 -17.33 -1.17
N PHE A 183 12.57 -18.36 -0.44
CA PHE A 183 12.16 -19.75 -0.70
C PHE A 183 10.90 -20.18 0.07
N GLU A 184 10.17 -19.25 0.68
CA GLU A 184 8.94 -19.54 1.43
C GLU A 184 7.70 -19.47 0.53
N SER A 185 7.62 -18.45 -0.32
CA SER A 185 6.49 -18.23 -1.22
C SER A 185 6.82 -17.15 -2.24
N ASP A 186 6.29 -17.31 -3.46
CA ASP A 186 6.30 -16.24 -4.48
C ASP A 186 5.28 -15.12 -4.17
N GLN A 187 4.51 -15.26 -3.10
CA GLN A 187 3.50 -14.31 -2.63
C GLN A 187 3.73 -13.91 -1.17
N ASN A 188 4.90 -13.32 -0.88
CA ASN A 188 5.24 -12.81 0.44
C ASN A 188 5.92 -11.43 0.39
N ARG A 189 6.30 -10.91 1.56
CA ARG A 189 6.92 -9.58 1.71
C ARG A 189 8.26 -9.50 0.98
N TYR A 190 9.05 -10.58 0.98
CA TYR A 190 10.29 -10.67 0.19
C TYR A 190 10.01 -10.55 -1.32
N ALA A 191 9.12 -11.39 -1.86
CA ALA A 191 8.77 -11.41 -3.27
C ALA A 191 8.20 -10.07 -3.74
N LEU A 192 7.37 -9.44 -2.89
CA LEU A 192 6.81 -8.11 -3.15
C LEU A 192 7.90 -7.06 -3.35
N ILE A 193 8.78 -6.87 -2.36
CA ILE A 193 9.77 -5.80 -2.47
C ILE A 193 10.82 -6.07 -3.54
N ASN A 194 11.16 -7.36 -3.74
CA ASN A 194 12.06 -7.77 -4.81
C ASN A 194 11.46 -7.45 -6.18
N GLY A 195 10.18 -7.75 -6.39
CA GLY A 195 9.48 -7.43 -7.64
C GLY A 195 9.36 -5.92 -7.89
N ILE A 196 9.11 -5.11 -6.85
CA ILE A 196 9.02 -3.64 -6.98
C ILE A 196 10.37 -3.05 -7.42
N LEU A 197 11.48 -3.57 -6.89
CA LEU A 197 12.82 -3.08 -7.16
C LEU A 197 13.48 -3.72 -8.38
N ASP A 198 12.90 -4.77 -8.97
CA ASP A 198 13.44 -5.47 -10.13
C ASP A 198 13.42 -4.57 -11.38
N PRO A 199 14.58 -4.28 -12.01
CA PRO A 199 14.64 -3.52 -13.25
C PRO A 199 13.79 -4.10 -14.39
N LYS A 200 13.55 -5.42 -14.43
CA LYS A 200 12.69 -6.08 -15.42
C LYS A 200 11.22 -5.68 -15.28
N LEU A 201 10.81 -5.28 -14.08
CA LEU A 201 9.46 -4.86 -13.72
C LEU A 201 9.33 -3.34 -13.52
N ALA A 202 10.36 -2.57 -13.86
CA ALA A 202 10.36 -1.11 -13.72
C ALA A 202 9.18 -0.43 -14.44
N SER A 203 8.61 -1.06 -15.48
CA SER A 203 7.42 -0.56 -16.17
C SER A 203 6.17 -0.52 -15.30
N ILE A 204 6.07 -1.31 -14.22
CA ILE A 204 4.96 -1.24 -13.25
C ILE A 204 4.99 0.07 -12.47
N ARG A 205 6.17 0.54 -12.08
CA ARG A 205 6.31 1.83 -11.38
C ARG A 205 5.99 3.01 -12.30
N THR A 206 6.39 2.93 -13.57
CA THR A 206 5.98 3.89 -14.60
C THR A 206 4.46 3.84 -14.82
N LEU A 207 3.88 2.64 -14.90
CA LEU A 207 2.44 2.44 -15.02
C LEU A 207 1.69 3.11 -13.86
N ASN A 208 2.14 2.95 -12.61
CA ASN A 208 1.51 3.59 -11.45
C ASN A 208 1.47 5.13 -11.63
N TYR A 209 2.61 5.74 -11.99
CA TYR A 209 2.69 7.17 -12.23
C TYR A 209 1.78 7.64 -13.39
N GLU A 210 1.90 7.01 -14.56
CA GLU A 210 1.14 7.42 -15.75
C GLU A 210 -0.36 7.21 -15.56
N TYR A 211 -0.75 6.11 -14.92
CA TYR A 211 -2.15 5.78 -14.65
C TYR A 211 -2.79 6.81 -13.70
N ASN A 212 -2.14 7.10 -12.57
CA ASN A 212 -2.72 7.98 -11.55
C ASN A 212 -2.53 9.46 -11.90
N ARG A 213 -1.29 9.92 -12.12
CA ARG A 213 -0.99 11.35 -12.29
C ARG A 213 -1.34 11.90 -13.67
N LEU A 214 -1.06 11.13 -14.72
CA LEU A 214 -1.31 11.58 -16.09
C LEU A 214 -2.66 11.09 -16.63
N GLY A 215 -3.21 10.02 -16.07
CA GLY A 215 -4.51 9.48 -16.42
C GLY A 215 -5.62 10.05 -15.55
N LEU A 216 -5.80 9.47 -14.36
CA LEU A 216 -6.91 9.76 -13.46
C LEU A 216 -7.00 11.23 -13.06
N ASP A 217 -5.89 11.84 -12.64
CA ASP A 217 -5.86 13.25 -12.20
C ASP A 217 -6.24 14.23 -13.33
N MET A 218 -6.11 13.83 -14.60
CA MET A 218 -6.58 14.65 -15.73
C MET A 218 -8.06 14.47 -16.04
N MET A 219 -8.70 13.40 -15.56
CA MET A 219 -10.08 13.09 -15.93
C MET A 219 -11.09 14.08 -15.38
N ALA A 220 -10.76 14.82 -14.31
CA ALA A 220 -11.60 15.90 -13.81
C ALA A 220 -11.77 17.03 -14.83
N ASP A 221 -10.71 17.34 -15.59
CA ASP A 221 -10.70 18.41 -16.58
C ASP A 221 -11.02 17.90 -18.00
N ASN A 222 -10.46 16.75 -18.37
CA ASN A 222 -10.63 16.15 -19.69
C ASN A 222 -10.70 14.61 -19.60
N PRO A 223 -11.92 14.05 -19.43
CA PRO A 223 -12.14 12.61 -19.31
C PRO A 223 -11.59 11.79 -20.48
N ASP A 224 -11.72 12.28 -21.72
CA ASP A 224 -11.30 11.54 -22.91
C ASP A 224 -9.77 11.46 -23.01
N ASN A 225 -9.08 12.57 -22.75
CA ASN A 225 -7.62 12.57 -22.72
C ASN A 225 -7.06 11.72 -21.57
N GLY A 226 -7.66 11.82 -20.38
CA GLY A 226 -7.28 10.99 -19.23
C GLY A 226 -7.47 9.50 -19.52
N ARG A 227 -8.61 9.11 -20.11
CA ARG A 227 -8.90 7.73 -20.50
C ARG A 227 -7.96 7.21 -21.59
N ALA A 228 -7.67 8.00 -22.62
CA ALA A 228 -6.69 7.64 -23.65
C ALA A 228 -5.28 7.43 -23.04
N THR A 229 -4.89 8.29 -22.09
CA THR A 229 -3.62 8.16 -21.36
C THR A 229 -3.56 6.88 -20.54
N ILE A 230 -4.65 6.53 -19.85
CA ILE A 230 -4.76 5.26 -19.12
C ILE A 230 -4.65 4.06 -20.08
N ALA A 231 -5.32 4.11 -21.23
CA ALA A 231 -5.27 3.02 -22.22
C ALA A 231 -3.82 2.77 -22.70
N GLN A 232 -3.07 3.85 -22.93
CA GLN A 232 -1.66 3.77 -23.28
C GLN A 232 -0.79 3.25 -22.13
N ALA A 233 -1.01 3.75 -20.91
CA ALA A 233 -0.28 3.31 -19.73
C ALA A 233 -0.42 1.80 -19.51
N LEU A 234 -1.62 1.23 -19.74
CA LEU A 234 -1.86 -0.22 -19.60
C LEU A 234 -1.00 -1.09 -20.54
N THR A 235 -0.39 -0.54 -21.59
CA THR A 235 0.60 -1.29 -22.39
C THR A 235 1.87 -1.64 -21.58
N LEU A 236 2.21 -0.83 -20.57
CA LEU A 236 3.31 -1.09 -19.62
C LEU A 236 3.02 -2.30 -18.71
N LEU A 237 1.74 -2.56 -18.42
CA LEU A 237 1.31 -3.77 -17.71
C LEU A 237 1.59 -5.02 -18.54
N LYS A 238 1.25 -4.98 -19.84
CA LYS A 238 1.58 -6.05 -20.78
C LYS A 238 3.09 -6.26 -20.89
N GLN A 239 3.86 -5.18 -20.95
CA GLN A 239 5.32 -5.26 -20.96
C GLN A 239 5.86 -5.96 -19.70
N ALA A 240 5.38 -5.55 -18.51
CA ALA A 240 5.78 -6.17 -17.25
C ALA A 240 5.45 -7.67 -17.23
N ASN A 241 4.24 -8.04 -17.66
CA ASN A 241 3.82 -9.42 -17.73
C ASN A 241 4.63 -10.26 -18.74
N ASN A 242 5.05 -9.69 -19.86
CA ASN A 242 5.94 -10.38 -20.78
C ASN A 242 7.34 -10.64 -20.18
N ASN A 243 7.83 -9.73 -19.33
CA ASN A 243 9.15 -9.83 -18.71
C ASN A 243 9.17 -10.81 -17.52
N ALA A 244 8.13 -10.78 -16.68
CA ALA A 244 7.99 -11.67 -15.53
C ALA A 244 6.51 -12.02 -15.32
N PRO A 245 5.98 -13.01 -16.07
CA PRO A 245 4.59 -13.42 -15.95
C PRO A 245 4.23 -13.85 -14.53
N SER A 246 2.99 -13.56 -14.10
CA SER A 246 2.45 -13.96 -12.79
C SER A 246 3.20 -13.40 -11.56
N ASN A 247 4.11 -12.43 -11.74
CA ASN A 247 4.78 -11.80 -10.61
C ASN A 247 3.77 -11.07 -9.70
N ILE A 248 4.00 -11.13 -8.39
CA ILE A 248 3.12 -10.57 -7.36
C ILE A 248 2.77 -9.10 -7.59
N VAL A 249 3.70 -8.28 -8.11
CA VAL A 249 3.45 -6.84 -8.32
C VAL A 249 2.41 -6.57 -9.41
N ILE A 250 2.33 -7.45 -10.42
CA ILE A 250 1.31 -7.38 -11.48
C ILE A 250 -0.06 -7.67 -10.86
N SER A 251 -0.13 -8.72 -10.04
CA SER A 251 -1.35 -9.11 -9.33
C SER A 251 -1.83 -8.02 -8.38
N ILE A 252 -0.92 -7.34 -7.67
CA ILE A 252 -1.26 -6.24 -6.75
C ILE A 252 -1.83 -5.03 -7.51
N PHE A 253 -1.20 -4.64 -8.62
CA PHE A 253 -1.73 -3.58 -9.47
C PHE A 253 -3.14 -3.92 -9.95
N LEU A 254 -3.33 -5.13 -10.51
CA LEU A 254 -4.64 -5.57 -10.99
C LEU A 254 -5.68 -5.65 -9.88
N ASN A 255 -5.36 -6.22 -8.72
CA ASN A 255 -6.28 -6.30 -7.59
C ASN A 255 -6.75 -4.93 -7.10
N SER A 256 -5.92 -3.90 -7.28
CA SER A 256 -6.23 -2.53 -6.89
C SER A 256 -7.01 -1.78 -7.98
N LYS A 257 -6.77 -2.09 -9.26
CA LYS A 257 -7.23 -1.25 -10.40
C LYS A 257 -8.24 -1.88 -11.34
N ILE A 258 -8.41 -3.20 -11.35
CA ILE A 258 -9.14 -3.86 -12.45
C ILE A 258 -10.61 -3.45 -12.55
N ASP A 259 -11.30 -3.22 -11.42
CA ASP A 259 -12.69 -2.78 -11.43
C ASP A 259 -12.79 -1.32 -11.92
N GLU A 260 -11.88 -0.45 -11.46
CA GLU A 260 -11.75 0.95 -11.90
C GLU A 260 -11.44 1.05 -13.40
N ILE A 261 -10.51 0.22 -13.90
CA ILE A 261 -10.23 0.09 -15.34
C ILE A 261 -11.52 -0.30 -16.07
N ALA A 262 -12.21 -1.32 -15.58
CA ALA A 262 -13.41 -1.79 -16.23
C ALA A 262 -14.51 -0.71 -16.27
N ASP A 263 -14.68 0.06 -15.20
CA ASP A 263 -15.62 1.19 -15.15
C ASP A 263 -15.24 2.32 -16.11
N ILE A 264 -13.97 2.75 -16.11
CA ILE A 264 -13.47 3.82 -16.99
C ILE A 264 -13.71 3.49 -18.46
N PHE A 265 -13.47 2.24 -18.87
CA PHE A 265 -13.56 1.83 -20.26
C PHE A 265 -14.96 1.40 -20.71
N THR A 266 -15.95 1.30 -19.82
CA THR A 266 -17.35 1.22 -20.27
C THR A 266 -17.76 2.42 -21.11
N GLN A 267 -17.17 3.59 -20.85
CA GLN A 267 -17.39 4.84 -21.58
C GLN A 267 -16.33 5.12 -22.65
N GLY A 268 -15.46 4.16 -22.96
CA GLY A 268 -14.41 4.32 -23.96
C GLY A 268 -14.89 4.14 -25.40
N THR A 269 -14.10 4.63 -26.35
CA THR A 269 -14.28 4.33 -27.77
C THR A 269 -14.12 2.83 -28.03
N THR A 270 -14.69 2.33 -29.13
CA THR A 270 -14.55 0.91 -29.52
C THR A 270 -13.09 0.49 -29.62
N SER A 271 -12.20 1.37 -30.09
CA SER A 271 -10.77 1.09 -30.19
C SER A 271 -10.11 0.92 -28.82
N GLU A 272 -10.38 1.84 -27.88
CA GLU A 272 -9.84 1.76 -26.52
C GLU A 272 -10.34 0.52 -25.78
N ARG A 273 -11.64 0.25 -25.86
CA ARG A 273 -12.27 -0.92 -25.25
C ARG A 273 -11.63 -2.22 -25.72
N ASN A 274 -11.43 -2.37 -27.03
CA ASN A 274 -10.82 -3.56 -27.61
C ASN A 274 -9.34 -3.68 -27.22
N GLY A 275 -8.59 -2.57 -27.24
CA GLY A 275 -7.19 -2.54 -26.86
C GLY A 275 -6.97 -2.94 -25.39
N VAL A 276 -7.70 -2.31 -24.48
CA VAL A 276 -7.62 -2.59 -23.04
C VAL A 276 -8.08 -4.00 -22.72
N TYR A 277 -9.21 -4.43 -23.28
CA TYR A 277 -9.70 -5.80 -23.08
C TYR A 277 -8.67 -6.84 -23.55
N SER A 278 -8.02 -6.61 -24.70
CA SER A 278 -6.95 -7.49 -25.20
C SER A 278 -5.76 -7.55 -24.24
N VAL A 279 -5.33 -6.41 -23.69
CA VAL A 279 -4.27 -6.37 -22.66
C VAL A 279 -4.67 -7.16 -21.42
N LEU A 280 -5.87 -6.91 -20.88
CA LEU A 280 -6.34 -7.58 -19.66
C LEU A 280 -6.50 -9.09 -19.86
N MET A 281 -7.04 -9.54 -21.00
CA MET A 281 -7.13 -10.96 -21.34
C MET A 281 -5.76 -11.64 -21.47
N GLN A 282 -4.75 -10.91 -21.93
CA GLN A 282 -3.38 -11.45 -22.02
C GLN A 282 -2.71 -11.56 -20.65
N VAL A 283 -2.94 -10.58 -19.76
CA VAL A 283 -2.26 -10.53 -18.46
C VAL A 283 -2.99 -11.35 -17.39
N ALA A 284 -4.31 -11.26 -17.31
CA ALA A 284 -5.11 -11.87 -16.25
C ALA A 284 -6.45 -12.43 -16.77
N PRO A 285 -6.43 -13.46 -17.64
CA PRO A 285 -7.65 -14.07 -18.17
C PRO A 285 -8.54 -14.66 -17.07
N ALA A 286 -7.97 -15.06 -15.93
CA ALA A 286 -8.72 -15.57 -14.78
C ALA A 286 -9.63 -14.52 -14.11
N LEU A 287 -9.42 -13.23 -14.40
CA LEU A 287 -10.23 -12.13 -13.88
C LEU A 287 -11.22 -11.57 -14.91
N ALA A 288 -11.45 -12.26 -16.03
CA ALA A 288 -12.32 -11.82 -17.13
C ALA A 288 -13.69 -11.33 -16.63
N ASN A 289 -14.30 -12.07 -15.70
CA ASN A 289 -15.58 -11.72 -15.10
C ASN A 289 -15.64 -10.31 -14.46
N ARG A 290 -14.50 -9.73 -14.05
CA ARG A 290 -14.42 -8.37 -13.49
C ARG A 290 -14.37 -7.28 -14.56
N PHE A 291 -13.90 -7.61 -15.76
CA PHE A 291 -13.72 -6.65 -16.86
C PHE A 291 -14.50 -6.96 -18.14
N ASP A 292 -15.29 -8.04 -18.19
CA ASP A 292 -16.15 -8.38 -19.32
C ASP A 292 -17.17 -7.27 -19.64
N LYS A 293 -17.55 -6.47 -18.63
CA LYS A 293 -18.40 -5.27 -18.83
C LYS A 293 -17.77 -4.25 -19.80
N ILE A 294 -16.45 -4.27 -20.00
CA ILE A 294 -15.80 -3.45 -21.02
C ILE A 294 -16.33 -3.80 -22.41
N GLN A 295 -16.70 -5.06 -22.70
CA GLN A 295 -17.18 -5.47 -24.04
C GLN A 295 -18.70 -5.33 -24.20
N ASN A 296 -19.45 -5.32 -23.10
CA ASN A 296 -20.91 -5.24 -23.13
C ASN A 296 -21.38 -3.79 -23.00
N ASN A 297 -21.84 -3.20 -24.11
CA ASN A 297 -22.64 -1.97 -24.05
C ASN A 297 -24.00 -2.31 -23.45
N ASN A 298 -24.21 -1.98 -22.18
CA ASN A 298 -25.56 -1.80 -21.64
C ASN A 298 -25.73 -0.35 -21.23
#